data_AF-G0VHZ9-F1
#
_entry.id   AF-G0VHZ9-F1
#
_cell.length_a   1.000
_cell.length_b   1.000
_cell.length_c   1.000
_cell.angle_alpha   90.00
_cell.angle_beta   90.00
_cell.angle_gamma   90.00
#
_symmetry.space_group_name_H-M   'P 1'
#
loop_
_entity.id
_entity.type
_entity.pdbx_description
1 polymer ?
#
loop_
_entity_poly.entity_id
_entity_poly.type
_entity_poly.pdbx_seq_one_letter_code
_entity_poly.pdbx_strand_id
1 'polypeptide(L)'
;MMNMTRPIPNEVIDWTILNEIIQMDEDDSEFSRNLILQYIDQANTTFAEIEEELNHGQDLKKLNELGHFLKGSSASLGLQRIAWVCERIQDISQKSEDSFPDENVLLGKLPKGVNKKDIVFQPAKMKLDHSNVYLEADLRALNHARVEFQLAKMELSKYYKTQL
;
A
#
# COMPACT_ATOMS: atom_id res chain seq x y z
N MET A 1 11.32 20.09 -10.83
CA MET A 1 11.73 18.75 -10.36
C MET A 1 10.90 18.46 -9.13
N MET A 2 10.05 17.42 -9.12
CA MET A 2 9.33 17.02 -7.91
C MET A 2 10.37 16.58 -6.87
N ASN A 3 10.55 17.36 -5.82
CA ASN A 3 11.34 16.94 -4.67
C ASN A 3 10.56 15.84 -3.97
N MET A 4 10.97 14.58 -4.18
CA MET A 4 10.57 13.46 -3.35
C MET A 4 11.17 13.69 -1.97
N THR A 5 10.47 14.44 -1.11
CA THR A 5 10.88 14.71 0.27
C THR A 5 11.06 13.42 1.07
N ARG A 6 10.41 12.33 0.65
CA ARG A 6 10.53 10.99 1.23
C ARG A 6 10.68 9.93 0.13
N PRO A 7 11.84 9.26 0.02
CA PRO A 7 11.99 8.13 -0.91
C PRO A 7 11.20 6.91 -0.41
N ILE A 8 10.57 6.19 -1.34
CA ILE A 8 9.96 4.89 -1.05
C ILE A 8 11.05 3.88 -0.59
N PRO A 9 10.80 3.04 0.44
CA PRO A 9 11.77 2.04 0.89
C PRO A 9 12.19 1.07 -0.20
N ASN A 10 13.42 0.56 -0.15
CA ASN A 10 13.95 -0.33 -1.20
C ASN A 10 13.43 -1.77 -1.10
N GLU A 11 13.10 -2.24 0.11
CA GLU A 11 12.61 -3.59 0.36
C GLU A 11 11.08 -3.57 0.54
N VAL A 12 10.39 -4.64 0.15
CA VAL A 12 8.93 -4.75 0.35
C VAL A 12 8.59 -4.89 1.83
N ILE A 13 9.33 -5.78 2.49
CA ILE A 13 9.14 -6.17 3.88
C ILE A 13 10.35 -5.72 4.68
N ASP A 14 10.11 -5.04 5.79
CA ASP A 14 11.06 -4.89 6.88
C ASP A 14 11.08 -6.19 7.67
N TRP A 15 12.03 -7.05 7.32
CA TRP A 15 12.21 -8.34 7.97
C TRP A 15 12.63 -8.21 9.44
N THR A 16 13.17 -7.07 9.89
CA THR A 16 13.43 -6.88 11.32
C THR A 16 12.11 -6.86 12.09
N ILE A 17 11.11 -6.12 11.61
CA ILE A 17 9.78 -6.07 12.23
C ILE A 17 9.04 -7.40 12.08
N LEU A 18 8.97 -7.94 10.86
CA LEU A 18 8.20 -9.17 10.64
C LEU A 18 8.81 -10.38 11.38
N ASN A 19 10.14 -10.43 11.53
CA ASN A 19 10.79 -11.50 12.28
C ASN A 19 10.47 -11.46 13.78
N GLU A 20 10.20 -10.29 14.37
CA GLU A 20 9.75 -10.21 15.77
C GLU A 20 8.39 -10.91 15.95
N ILE A 21 7.50 -10.78 14.96
CA ILE A 21 6.20 -11.47 14.94
C ILE A 21 6.37 -12.96 14.69
N ILE A 22 7.21 -13.33 13.72
CA ILE A 22 7.52 -14.73 13.41
C ILE A 22 8.15 -15.43 14.62
N GLN A 23 8.95 -14.75 15.43
CA GLN A 23 9.53 -15.33 16.65
C GLN A 23 8.49 -15.68 17.72
N MET A 24 7.26 -15.18 17.59
CA MET A 24 6.13 -15.57 18.43
C MET A 24 5.45 -16.85 17.97
N ASP A 25 5.78 -17.35 16.77
CA ASP A 25 5.36 -18.68 16.32
C ASP A 25 6.02 -19.74 17.21
N GLU A 26 5.23 -20.73 17.67
CA GLU A 26 5.73 -21.86 18.46
C GLU A 26 6.35 -22.93 17.54
N ASP A 27 5.61 -24.00 17.24
CA ASP A 27 6.09 -25.11 16.41
C ASP A 27 5.74 -24.95 14.91
N ASP A 28 4.76 -24.10 14.59
CA ASP A 28 4.33 -23.83 13.21
C ASP A 28 4.12 -22.33 12.96
N SER A 29 3.99 -21.96 11.69
CA SER A 29 3.82 -20.56 11.29
C SER A 29 2.37 -20.08 11.37
N GLU A 30 1.51 -20.68 12.21
CA GLU A 30 0.07 -20.39 12.21
C GLU A 30 -0.23 -18.96 12.69
N PHE A 31 0.40 -18.51 13.77
CA PHE A 31 0.10 -17.21 14.36
C PHE A 31 0.48 -16.07 13.41
N SER A 32 1.73 -16.03 12.96
CA SER A 32 2.20 -14.98 12.05
C SER A 32 1.44 -15.01 10.71
N ARG A 33 1.17 -16.20 10.17
CA ARG A 33 0.38 -16.35 8.93
C ARG A 33 -1.05 -15.85 9.10
N ASN A 34 -1.70 -16.14 10.22
CA ASN A 34 -3.06 -15.68 10.48
C ASN A 34 -3.13 -14.16 10.61
N LEU A 35 -2.13 -13.50 11.22
CA LEU A 35 -2.02 -12.04 11.22
C LEU A 35 -1.90 -11.47 9.80
N ILE A 36 -1.08 -12.11 8.95
CA ILE A 36 -0.94 -11.72 7.54
C ILE A 36 -2.25 -11.89 6.77
N LEU A 37 -2.97 -12.99 6.97
CA LEU A 37 -4.28 -13.22 6.32
C LEU A 37 -5.31 -12.17 6.76
N GLN A 38 -5.39 -11.87 8.06
CA GLN A 38 -6.26 -10.80 8.58
C GLN A 38 -5.90 -9.44 7.97
N TYR A 39 -4.62 -9.14 7.84
CA TYR A 39 -4.17 -7.92 7.18
C TYR A 39 -4.56 -7.88 5.70
N ILE A 40 -4.46 -9.00 4.98
CA ILE A 40 -4.86 -9.09 3.56
C ILE A 40 -6.34 -8.72 3.41
N ASP A 41 -7.21 -9.26 4.26
CA ASP A 41 -8.64 -8.95 4.24
C ASP A 41 -8.91 -7.48 4.60
N GLN A 42 -8.20 -6.96 5.62
CA GLN A 42 -8.27 -5.56 6.01
C GLN A 42 -7.85 -4.62 4.87
N ALA A 43 -6.70 -4.88 4.24
CA ALA A 43 -6.19 -4.08 3.14
C ALA A 43 -7.14 -4.07 1.94
N ASN A 44 -7.69 -5.23 1.56
CA ASN A 44 -8.67 -5.31 0.48
C ASN A 44 -9.94 -4.49 0.79
N THR A 45 -10.43 -4.58 2.03
CA THR A 45 -11.59 -3.81 2.48
C THR A 45 -11.30 -2.31 2.42
N THR A 46 -10.19 -1.87 3.01
CA THR A 46 -9.80 -0.46 3.00
C THR A 46 -9.55 0.07 1.59
N PHE A 47 -8.95 -0.70 0.68
CA PHE A 47 -8.78 -0.28 -0.72
C PHE A 47 -10.11 -0.14 -1.47
N ALA A 48 -11.12 -0.95 -1.13
CA ALA A 48 -12.46 -0.82 -1.69
C ALA A 48 -13.15 0.43 -1.14
N GLU A 49 -13.04 0.70 0.16
CA GLU A 49 -13.60 1.91 0.79
C GLU A 49 -12.95 3.20 0.24
N ILE A 50 -11.61 3.20 0.04
CA ILE A 50 -10.92 4.34 -0.60
C ILE A 50 -11.42 4.52 -2.05
N GLU A 51 -11.59 3.44 -2.80
CA GLU A 51 -12.11 3.52 -4.18
C GLU A 51 -13.56 4.04 -4.22
N GLU A 52 -14.41 3.59 -3.28
CA GLU A 52 -15.78 4.08 -3.15
C GLU A 52 -15.81 5.57 -2.80
N GLU A 53 -15.00 5.98 -1.83
CA GLU A 53 -14.88 7.37 -1.41
C GLU A 53 -14.39 8.24 -2.58
N LEU A 54 -13.34 7.83 -3.31
CA LEU A 54 -12.87 8.57 -4.49
C LEU A 54 -13.95 8.71 -5.59
N ASN A 55 -14.77 7.67 -5.79
CA ASN A 55 -15.78 7.66 -6.84
C ASN A 55 -17.08 8.38 -6.49
N HIS A 56 -17.45 8.42 -5.22
CA HIS A 56 -18.81 8.78 -4.80
C HIS A 56 -18.86 9.82 -3.68
N GLY A 57 -18.04 9.69 -2.65
CA GLY A 57 -18.12 10.57 -1.47
C GLY A 57 -17.23 11.82 -1.59
N GLN A 58 -16.01 11.63 -2.08
CA GLN A 58 -14.97 12.64 -2.26
C GLN A 58 -14.57 13.37 -0.96
N ASP A 59 -14.79 12.76 0.20
CA ASP A 59 -14.42 13.27 1.52
C ASP A 59 -12.94 13.00 1.82
N LEU A 60 -12.13 14.05 1.68
CA LEU A 60 -10.70 14.02 2.01
C LEU A 60 -10.44 13.64 3.47
N LYS A 61 -11.34 13.97 4.41
CA LYS A 61 -11.16 13.57 5.80
C LYS A 61 -11.28 12.05 5.93
N LYS A 62 -12.25 11.44 5.26
CA LYS A 62 -12.43 9.98 5.25
C LYS A 62 -11.23 9.28 4.60
N LEU A 63 -10.73 9.80 3.47
CA LEU A 63 -9.52 9.29 2.82
C LEU A 63 -8.29 9.35 3.74
N ASN A 64 -8.13 10.45 4.49
CA ASN A 64 -7.08 10.58 5.50
C ASN A 64 -7.19 9.51 6.60
N GLU A 65 -8.40 9.30 7.14
CA GLU A 65 -8.65 8.29 8.19
C GLU A 65 -8.37 6.87 7.70
N LEU A 66 -8.77 6.53 6.46
CA LEU A 66 -8.50 5.23 5.84
C LEU A 66 -7.00 5.01 5.60
N GLY A 67 -6.29 6.04 5.10
CA GLY A 67 -4.85 6.01 4.94
C GLY A 67 -4.12 5.85 6.29
N HIS A 68 -4.58 6.53 7.33
CA HIS A 68 -4.02 6.41 8.69
C HIS A 68 -4.15 5.00 9.24
N PHE A 69 -5.35 4.44 9.14
CA PHE A 69 -5.65 3.10 9.59
C PHE A 69 -4.75 2.05 8.93
N LEU A 70 -4.70 2.04 7.59
CA LEU A 70 -3.91 1.04 6.86
C LEU A 70 -2.40 1.27 7.00
N LYS A 71 -1.94 2.53 7.15
CA LYS A 71 -0.54 2.83 7.47
C LYS A 71 -0.11 2.15 8.77
N GLY A 72 -0.89 2.31 9.84
CA GLY A 72 -0.57 1.74 11.15
C GLY A 72 -0.45 0.22 11.12
N SER A 73 -1.45 -0.43 10.51
CA SER A 73 -1.48 -1.88 10.36
C SER A 73 -0.31 -2.40 9.51
N SER A 74 -0.06 -1.77 8.35
CA SER A 74 1.05 -2.12 7.46
C SER A 74 2.41 -1.99 8.16
N ALA A 75 2.62 -0.88 8.88
CA ALA A 75 3.86 -0.64 9.61
C ALA A 75 4.11 -1.67 10.72
N SER A 76 3.06 -2.07 11.44
CA SER A 76 3.19 -3.08 12.50
C SER A 76 3.60 -4.47 11.99
N LEU A 77 3.35 -4.77 10.71
CA LEU A 77 3.73 -6.04 10.07
C LEU A 77 4.99 -5.93 9.21
N GLY A 78 5.70 -4.80 9.26
CA GLY A 78 6.88 -4.55 8.44
C GLY A 78 6.58 -4.32 6.95
N LEU A 79 5.33 -4.09 6.56
CA LEU A 79 4.92 -3.86 5.16
C LEU A 79 5.18 -2.40 4.74
N GLN A 80 6.46 -2.03 4.80
CA GLN A 80 6.95 -0.65 4.80
C GLN A 80 6.64 0.15 3.54
N ARG A 81 6.59 -0.49 2.36
CA ARG A 81 6.23 0.21 1.11
C ARG A 81 4.75 0.53 1.05
N ILE A 82 3.88 -0.36 1.53
CA ILE A 82 2.44 -0.08 1.65
C ILE A 82 2.22 1.03 2.69
N ALA A 83 2.90 0.97 3.84
CA ALA A 83 2.84 2.01 4.86
C ALA A 83 3.28 3.38 4.31
N TRP A 84 4.33 3.41 3.49
CA TRP A 84 4.79 4.62 2.81
C TRP A 84 3.70 5.20 1.90
N VAL A 85 3.05 4.38 1.06
CA VAL A 85 1.96 4.87 0.20
C VAL A 85 0.76 5.36 1.01
N CYS A 86 0.41 4.67 2.10
CA CYS A 86 -0.69 5.08 2.97
C CYS A 86 -0.41 6.39 3.74
N GLU A 87 0.86 6.67 4.04
CA GLU A 87 1.29 7.99 4.52
C GLU A 87 1.08 9.06 3.45
N ARG A 88 1.38 8.73 2.19
CA ARG A 88 1.17 9.66 1.08
C ARG A 88 -0.31 10.02 0.88
N ILE A 89 -1.20 9.04 0.97
CA ILE A 89 -2.66 9.28 0.95
C ILE A 89 -3.07 10.24 2.09
N GLN A 90 -2.55 10.03 3.30
CA GLN A 90 -2.83 10.95 4.41
C GLN A 90 -2.42 12.39 4.13
N ASP A 91 -1.19 12.59 3.65
CA ASP A 91 -0.65 13.92 3.39
C ASP A 91 -1.37 14.63 2.24
N ILE A 92 -1.76 13.88 1.21
CA ILE A 92 -2.54 14.40 0.08
C ILE A 92 -3.94 14.82 0.53
N SER A 93 -4.61 13.94 1.27
CA SER A 93 -5.94 14.20 1.83
C SER A 93 -5.94 15.37 2.84
N GLN A 94 -4.82 15.63 3.53
CA GLN A 94 -4.64 16.82 4.36
C GLN A 94 -4.27 18.09 3.58
N LYS A 95 -4.09 17.99 2.27
CA LYS A 95 -3.62 19.06 1.38
C LYS A 95 -2.21 19.56 1.71
N SER A 96 -1.42 18.71 2.38
CA SER A 96 -0.01 18.97 2.67
C SER A 96 0.86 18.67 1.45
N GLU A 97 0.42 17.76 0.57
CA GLU A 97 1.07 17.42 -0.70
C GLU A 97 -0.01 17.35 -1.81
N ASP A 98 0.24 17.95 -2.97
CA ASP A 98 -0.75 18.09 -4.05
C ASP A 98 -0.56 17.09 -5.20
N SER A 99 0.41 16.19 -5.06
CA SER A 99 0.83 15.31 -6.14
C SER A 99 1.34 13.99 -5.59
N PHE A 100 1.23 12.95 -6.42
CA PHE A 100 1.82 11.64 -6.19
C PHE A 100 2.71 11.28 -7.40
N PRO A 101 3.86 10.61 -7.20
CA PRO A 101 4.78 10.33 -8.29
C PRO A 101 4.13 9.49 -9.39
N ASP A 102 4.58 9.71 -10.62
CA ASP A 102 4.15 8.90 -11.75
C ASP A 102 4.48 7.42 -11.54
N GLU A 103 3.56 6.53 -11.92
CA GLU A 103 3.72 5.08 -11.74
C GLU A 103 5.02 4.58 -12.39
N ASN A 104 5.37 5.12 -13.57
CA ASN A 104 6.62 4.77 -14.25
C ASN A 104 7.88 5.07 -13.43
N VAL A 105 7.84 6.13 -12.60
CA VAL A 105 8.94 6.50 -11.70
C VAL A 105 9.03 5.49 -10.56
N LEU A 106 7.90 5.09 -9.98
CA LEU A 106 7.85 4.16 -8.85
C LEU A 106 8.16 2.72 -9.28
N LEU A 107 7.70 2.32 -10.47
CA LEU A 107 8.10 1.06 -11.10
C LEU A 107 9.61 1.03 -11.43
N GLY A 108 10.26 2.19 -11.57
CA GLY A 108 11.72 2.30 -11.66
C GLY A 108 12.45 2.04 -10.33
N LYS A 109 11.73 2.05 -9.20
CA LYS A 109 12.22 1.84 -7.84
C LYS A 109 11.71 0.53 -7.24
N LEU A 110 11.39 -0.45 -8.09
CA LEU A 110 11.00 -1.77 -7.62
C LEU A 110 12.16 -2.43 -6.87
N PRO A 111 11.86 -3.21 -5.82
CA PRO A 111 12.84 -4.04 -5.13
C PRO A 111 13.59 -4.97 -6.08
N LYS A 112 14.83 -5.32 -5.71
CA LYS A 112 15.67 -6.20 -6.54
C LYS A 112 14.98 -7.56 -6.72
N GLY A 113 15.02 -8.07 -7.95
CA GLY A 113 14.45 -9.39 -8.28
C GLY A 113 12.95 -9.38 -8.57
N VAL A 114 12.27 -8.24 -8.44
CA VAL A 114 10.89 -8.08 -8.92
C VAL A 114 10.90 -7.78 -10.42
N ASN A 115 10.14 -8.56 -11.20
CA ASN A 115 9.92 -8.28 -12.62
C ASN A 115 8.60 -7.52 -12.81
N LYS A 116 8.64 -6.39 -13.53
CA LYS A 116 7.46 -5.59 -13.86
C LYS A 116 6.33 -6.40 -14.51
N LYS A 117 6.68 -7.47 -15.24
CA LYS A 117 5.70 -8.34 -15.91
C LYS A 117 4.86 -9.18 -14.95
N ASP A 118 5.36 -9.41 -13.74
CA ASP A 118 4.67 -10.21 -12.72
C ASP A 118 3.64 -9.36 -11.94
N ILE A 119 3.69 -8.03 -12.12
CA ILE A 119 2.76 -7.09 -11.51
C ILE A 119 1.50 -7.03 -12.36
N VAL A 120 0.43 -7.65 -11.86
CA VAL A 120 -0.90 -7.54 -12.47
C VAL A 120 -1.55 -6.23 -12.02
N PHE A 121 -1.61 -5.25 -12.93
CA PHE A 121 -2.21 -3.94 -12.66
C PHE A 121 -3.65 -3.86 -13.19
N GLN A 122 -4.60 -3.68 -12.28
CA GLN A 122 -5.96 -3.24 -12.61
C GLN A 122 -6.18 -1.87 -11.95
N PRO A 123 -6.00 -0.76 -12.69
CA PRO A 123 -6.21 0.56 -12.14
C PRO A 123 -7.67 0.72 -11.73
N ALA A 124 -7.90 1.24 -10.53
CA ALA A 124 -9.16 1.89 -10.19
C ALA A 124 -9.45 2.95 -11.25
N LYS A 125 -10.66 2.91 -11.80
CA LYS A 125 -11.12 3.87 -12.79
C LYS A 125 -12.10 4.81 -12.11
N MET A 126 -11.67 6.03 -11.89
CA MET A 126 -12.56 7.07 -11.42
C MET A 126 -13.39 7.61 -12.59
N LYS A 127 -14.69 7.87 -12.39
CA LYS A 127 -15.45 8.71 -13.33
C LYS A 127 -14.93 10.13 -13.17
N LEU A 128 -13.97 10.46 -14.02
CA LEU A 128 -13.13 11.65 -13.94
C LEU A 128 -13.96 12.95 -13.92
N ASP A 129 -13.99 13.61 -12.76
CA ASP A 129 -14.03 15.06 -12.68
C ASP A 129 -12.60 15.53 -12.35
N HIS A 130 -11.87 15.98 -13.37
CA HIS A 130 -10.46 16.37 -13.30
C HIS A 130 -10.22 17.69 -12.54
N SER A 131 -11.22 18.24 -11.84
CA SER A 131 -11.09 19.54 -11.18
C SER A 131 -10.34 19.50 -9.84
N ASN A 132 -10.21 18.32 -9.20
CA ASN A 132 -9.59 18.19 -7.88
C ASN A 132 -8.27 17.41 -7.92
N VAL A 133 -7.16 18.15 -7.86
CA VAL A 133 -5.79 17.61 -7.91
C VAL A 133 -5.49 16.63 -6.77
N TYR A 134 -6.09 16.82 -5.58
CA TYR A 134 -5.87 15.93 -4.44
C TYR A 134 -6.52 14.57 -4.65
N LEU A 135 -7.74 14.52 -5.18
CA LEU A 135 -8.41 13.25 -5.50
C LEU A 135 -7.68 12.50 -6.62
N GLU A 136 -7.14 13.21 -7.61
CA GLU A 136 -6.32 12.59 -8.65
C GLU A 136 -5.02 12.00 -8.07
N ALA A 137 -4.35 12.73 -7.18
CA ALA A 137 -3.15 12.26 -6.51
C ALA A 137 -3.45 11.06 -5.59
N ASP A 138 -4.57 11.07 -4.85
CA ASP A 138 -5.02 9.95 -4.02
C ASP A 138 -5.39 8.72 -4.85
N LEU A 139 -6.00 8.90 -6.03
CA LEU A 139 -6.27 7.81 -6.97
C LEU A 139 -4.97 7.15 -7.47
N ARG A 140 -3.97 7.96 -7.80
CA ARG A 140 -2.64 7.46 -8.18
C ARG A 140 -1.99 6.71 -7.03
N ALA A 141 -2.07 7.24 -5.82
CA ALA A 141 -1.56 6.60 -4.61
C ALA A 141 -2.27 5.27 -4.32
N LEU A 142 -3.61 5.20 -4.40
CA LEU A 142 -4.37 3.96 -4.25
C LEU A 142 -3.95 2.90 -5.26
N ASN A 143 -3.82 3.29 -6.53
CA ASN A 143 -3.38 2.38 -7.59
C ASN A 143 -1.98 1.82 -7.32
N HIS A 144 -1.07 2.65 -6.83
CA HIS A 144 0.26 2.19 -6.45
C HIS A 144 0.24 1.34 -5.17
N ALA A 145 -0.62 1.65 -4.19
CA ALA A 145 -0.79 0.82 -2.99
C ALA A 145 -1.21 -0.61 -3.34
N ARG A 146 -2.07 -0.78 -4.37
CA ARG A 146 -2.45 -2.10 -4.89
C ARG A 146 -1.28 -2.85 -5.52
N VAL A 147 -0.37 -2.14 -6.21
CA VAL A 147 0.88 -2.74 -6.72
C VAL A 147 1.74 -3.24 -5.57
N GLU A 148 2.00 -2.39 -4.58
CA GLU A 148 2.81 -2.75 -3.41
C GLU A 148 2.19 -3.89 -2.59
N PHE A 149 0.85 -3.94 -2.52
CA PHE A 149 0.13 -5.06 -1.92
C PHE A 149 0.36 -6.38 -2.65
N GLN A 150 0.33 -6.40 -3.99
CA GLN A 150 0.66 -7.61 -4.75
C GLN A 150 2.11 -8.07 -4.51
N LEU A 151 3.05 -7.13 -4.46
CA LEU A 151 4.46 -7.44 -4.18
C LEU A 151 4.63 -8.05 -2.79
N ALA A 152 3.98 -7.48 -1.77
CA ALA A 152 3.98 -8.02 -0.42
C ALA A 152 3.40 -9.44 -0.39
N LYS A 153 2.24 -9.66 -1.03
CA LYS A 153 1.63 -10.98 -1.13
C LYS A 153 2.55 -12.00 -1.80
N MET A 154 3.25 -11.62 -2.88
CA MET A 154 4.20 -12.50 -3.56
C MET A 154 5.38 -12.89 -2.66
N GLU A 155 5.95 -11.92 -1.92
CA GLU A 155 7.07 -12.17 -1.02
C GLU A 155 6.66 -13.03 0.19
N LEU A 156 5.52 -12.71 0.81
CA LEU A 156 4.94 -13.49 1.90
C LEU A 156 4.56 -14.91 1.46
N SER A 157 4.00 -15.07 0.26
CA SER A 157 3.66 -16.40 -0.28
C SER A 157 4.91 -17.28 -0.45
N LYS A 158 6.04 -16.69 -0.85
CA LYS A 158 7.33 -17.40 -0.92
C LYS A 158 7.80 -17.82 0.47
N TYR A 159 7.69 -16.94 1.46
CA TYR A 159 8.07 -17.21 2.84
C TYR A 159 7.24 -18.35 3.46
N TYR A 160 5.91 -18.23 3.41
CA TYR A 160 4.98 -19.22 3.99
C TYR A 160 4.80 -20.47 3.13
N LYS A 161 5.42 -20.54 1.94
CA LYS A 161 5.34 -21.67 0.98
C LYS A 161 3.89 -22.03 0.61
N THR A 162 3.02 -21.04 0.58
CA THR A 162 1.60 -21.18 0.22
C THR A 162 1.13 -19.91 -0.48
N GLN A 163 0.09 -20.00 -1.30
CA GLN A 163 -0.53 -18.83 -1.89
C GLN A 163 -1.36 -18.10 -0.83
N LEU A 164 -1.09 -16.81 -0.66
CA LEU A 164 -1.86 -15.87 0.16
C LEU A 164 -2.73 -14.95 -0.70
#